data_AF-A0A2J4ZG80-F1
#
_entry.id   AF-A0A2J4ZG80-F1
#
_cell.length_a   1.000
_cell.length_b   1.000
_cell.length_c   1.000
_cell.angle_alpha   90.00
_cell.angle_beta   90.00
_cell.angle_gamma   90.00
#
_symmetry.space_group_name_H-M   'P 1'
#
loop_
_entity.id
_entity.type
_entity.pdbx_description
1 polymer ?
#
loop_
_entity_poly.entity_id
_entity_poly.type
_entity_poly.pdbx_seq_one_letter_code
_entity_poly.pdbx_strand_id
1 'polypeptide(L)'
;MSEKRITEESRYAGLALAEEELVARVAWCYYHDGLTQNDIGERLGLPRLKISRLLEKGRQSGVIRVQINSRYEGCLALETELQQRFGLKIARVLPALNT
;
A
#
# COMPACT_ATOMS: atom_id res chain seq x y z
N MET A 1 -10.71 28.46 -7.04
CA MET A 1 -10.24 27.51 -5.99
C MET A 1 -9.21 26.49 -6.51
N SER A 2 -8.55 26.70 -7.66
CA SER A 2 -7.65 25.70 -8.26
C SER A 2 -6.15 26.03 -8.19
N GLU A 3 -5.75 27.20 -7.69
CA GLU A 3 -4.34 27.64 -7.77
C GLU A 3 -3.41 27.08 -6.68
N LYS A 4 -3.94 26.41 -5.64
CA LYS A 4 -3.09 25.94 -4.52
C LYS A 4 -2.42 24.57 -4.71
N ARG A 5 -2.84 23.75 -5.69
CA ARG A 5 -2.28 22.38 -5.85
C ARG A 5 -0.93 22.34 -6.58
N ILE A 6 -0.65 23.33 -7.42
CA ILE A 6 0.53 23.32 -8.31
C ILE A 6 1.81 23.75 -7.55
N THR A 7 1.70 24.50 -6.46
CA THR A 7 2.85 25.01 -5.71
C THR A 7 3.55 23.96 -4.84
N GLU A 8 2.87 22.88 -4.46
CA GLU A 8 3.47 21.83 -3.61
C GLU A 8 4.30 20.82 -4.42
N GLU A 9 3.96 20.57 -5.68
CA GLU A 9 4.59 19.55 -6.53
C GLU A 9 6.06 19.86 -6.83
N SER A 10 6.42 21.14 -6.94
CA SER A 10 7.79 21.57 -7.24
C SER A 10 8.73 21.55 -6.02
N ARG A 11 8.23 21.37 -4.79
CA ARG A 11 9.10 21.40 -3.58
C ARG A 11 9.84 20.08 -3.34
N TYR A 12 9.37 18.97 -3.89
CA TYR A 12 9.94 17.64 -3.60
C TYR A 12 11.19 17.29 -4.41
N ALA A 13 11.45 18.01 -5.50
CA ALA A 13 12.60 17.77 -6.38
C ALA A 13 13.95 18.22 -5.76
N GLY A 14 13.93 19.06 -4.72
CA GLY A 14 15.14 19.69 -4.15
C GLY A 14 15.49 19.33 -2.71
N LEU A 15 14.66 18.54 -2.02
CA LEU A 15 14.92 18.13 -0.65
C LEU A 15 15.56 16.74 -0.65
N ALA A 16 16.72 16.61 0.02
CA ALA A 16 17.22 15.32 0.48
C ALA A 16 16.26 14.77 1.55
N LEU A 17 15.08 14.33 1.11
CA LEU A 17 14.05 13.78 1.98
C LEU A 17 14.59 12.51 2.62
N ALA A 18 14.34 12.35 3.91
CA ALA A 18 14.63 11.10 4.60
C ALA A 18 13.89 9.96 3.89
N GLU A 19 14.52 8.78 3.83
CA GLU A 19 13.97 7.64 3.11
C GLU A 19 12.57 7.26 3.65
N GLU A 20 12.34 7.41 4.95
CA GLU A 20 11.02 7.21 5.57
C GLU A 20 9.96 8.18 5.05
N GLU A 21 10.31 9.45 4.83
CA GLU A 21 9.39 10.44 4.27
C GLU A 21 9.04 10.09 2.82
N LEU A 22 10.03 9.64 2.04
CA LEU A 22 9.80 9.16 0.67
C LEU A 22 8.85 7.96 0.64
N VAL A 23 9.04 7.00 1.56
CA VAL A 23 8.15 5.84 1.69
C VAL A 23 6.71 6.29 1.99
N ALA A 24 6.53 7.18 2.97
CA ALA A 24 5.21 7.69 3.35
C ALA A 24 4.51 8.40 2.18
N ARG A 25 5.24 9.26 1.44
CA ARG A 25 4.72 10.00 0.28
C ARG A 25 4.32 9.10 -0.86
N VAL A 26 5.19 8.14 -1.21
CA VAL A 26 4.91 7.16 -2.25
C VAL A 26 3.71 6.30 -1.86
N ALA A 27 3.63 5.86 -0.61
CA ALA A 27 2.49 5.09 -0.11
C ALA A 27 1.19 5.89 -0.18
N TRP A 28 1.20 7.17 0.21
CA TRP A 28 0.03 8.04 0.11
C TRP A 28 -0.44 8.16 -1.34
N CYS A 29 0.46 8.48 -2.27
CA CYS A 29 0.10 8.61 -3.68
C CYS A 29 -0.46 7.31 -4.26
N TYR A 30 0.06 6.16 -3.82
CA TYR A 30 -0.36 4.86 -4.32
C TYR A 30 -1.69 4.38 -3.74
N TYR A 31 -1.88 4.46 -2.42
CA TYR A 31 -3.09 3.94 -1.75
C TYR A 31 -4.20 4.96 -1.58
N HIS A 32 -3.86 6.24 -1.34
CA HIS A 32 -4.85 7.31 -1.15
C HIS A 32 -5.24 7.96 -2.48
N ASP A 33 -4.25 8.40 -3.26
CA ASP A 33 -4.53 9.09 -4.53
C ASP A 33 -4.82 8.10 -5.68
N GLY A 34 -4.53 6.80 -5.50
CA GLY A 34 -4.76 5.76 -6.50
C GLY A 34 -3.86 5.88 -7.75
N LEU A 35 -2.76 6.62 -7.65
CA LEU A 35 -1.85 6.87 -8.76
C LEU A 35 -1.04 5.62 -9.10
N THR A 36 -0.72 5.45 -10.39
CA THR A 36 0.15 4.35 -10.80
C THR A 36 1.59 4.62 -10.38
N GLN A 37 2.41 3.57 -10.27
CA GLN A 37 3.84 3.72 -9.99
C GLN A 37 4.56 4.59 -11.03
N ASN A 38 4.05 4.65 -12.25
CA ASN A 38 4.61 5.51 -13.31
C ASN A 38 4.29 6.98 -13.03
N ASP A 39 3.02 7.30 -12.73
CA ASP A 39 2.60 8.67 -12.40
C ASP A 39 3.33 9.20 -11.17
N ILE A 40 3.50 8.35 -10.15
CA ILE A 40 4.27 8.69 -8.94
C ILE A 40 5.75 8.94 -9.29
N GLY A 41 6.28 8.18 -10.25
CA GLY A 41 7.66 8.33 -10.73
C GLY A 41 7.89 9.64 -11.46
N GLU A 42 6.97 10.02 -12.33
CA GLU A 42 7.00 11.32 -13.01
C GLU A 42 6.85 12.46 -12.02
N ARG A 43 5.96 12.32 -11.03
CA ARG A 43 5.70 13.35 -10.01
C ARG A 43 6.86 13.58 -9.04
N LEU A 44 7.53 12.50 -8.62
CA LEU A 44 8.63 12.55 -7.64
C LEU A 44 10.02 12.57 -8.29
N GLY A 45 10.11 12.47 -9.62
CA GLY A 45 11.38 12.33 -10.33
C GLY A 45 12.14 11.05 -9.98
N LEU A 46 11.41 9.98 -9.63
CA LEU A 46 11.98 8.71 -9.17
C LEU A 46 11.74 7.59 -10.19
N PRO A 47 12.73 6.71 -10.42
CA PRO A 47 12.52 5.53 -11.25
C PRO A 47 11.44 4.62 -10.66
N ARG A 48 10.61 4.01 -11.51
CA ARG A 48 9.60 3.02 -11.12
C ARG A 48 10.15 1.92 -10.21
N LEU A 49 11.37 1.44 -10.48
CA LEU A 49 12.03 0.41 -9.67
C LEU A 49 12.27 0.88 -8.23
N LYS A 50 12.63 2.17 -8.05
CA LYS A 50 12.84 2.77 -6.73
C LYS A 50 11.51 2.90 -5.98
N ILE A 51 10.45 3.29 -6.67
CA ILE A 51 9.08 3.34 -6.09
C ILE A 51 8.63 1.98 -5.60
N SER A 52 8.79 0.93 -6.42
CA SER A 52 8.44 -0.44 -6.01
C SER A 52 9.23 -0.88 -4.78
N ARG A 53 10.53 -0.56 -4.70
CA ARG A 53 11.36 -0.85 -3.53
C ARG A 53 10.92 -0.07 -2.29
N LEU A 54 10.54 1.20 -2.43
CA LEU A 54 10.06 2.02 -1.31
C LEU A 54 8.72 1.52 -0.77
N LEU A 55 7.79 1.13 -1.65
CA LEU A 55 6.52 0.51 -1.24
C LEU A 55 6.74 -0.80 -0.50
N GLU A 56 7.64 -1.64 -1.01
CA GLU A 56 7.97 -2.91 -0.37
C GLU A 56 8.66 -2.69 0.99
N LYS A 57 9.62 -1.77 1.05
CA LYS A 57 10.29 -1.39 2.29
C LYS A 57 9.30 -0.85 3.32
N GLY A 58 8.35 -0.03 2.90
CA GLY A 58 7.29 0.50 3.77
C GLY A 58 6.35 -0.57 4.31
N ARG A 59 6.07 -1.62 3.52
CA ARG A 59 5.33 -2.79 4.02
C ARG A 59 6.15 -3.60 5.02
N GLN A 60 7.43 -3.82 4.73
CA GLN A 60 8.33 -4.59 5.60
C GLN A 60 8.65 -3.88 6.92
N SER A 61 8.82 -2.56 6.90
CA SER A 61 9.04 -1.75 8.11
C SER A 61 7.77 -1.50 8.92
N GLY A 62 6.59 -1.86 8.39
CA GLY A 62 5.30 -1.65 9.04
C GLY A 62 4.75 -0.23 8.93
N VAL A 63 5.43 0.67 8.21
CA VAL A 63 4.94 2.03 7.89
C VAL A 63 3.65 1.96 7.06
N ILE A 64 3.52 0.93 6.23
CA ILE A 64 2.34 0.67 5.41
C ILE A 64 1.61 -0.55 5.98
N ARG A 65 0.44 -0.33 6.57
CA ARG A 65 -0.47 -1.39 7.01
C ARG A 65 -1.72 -1.38 6.16
N VAL A 66 -1.93 -2.44 5.38
CA VAL A 66 -3.17 -2.64 4.63
C VAL A 66 -4.11 -3.45 5.52
N GLN A 67 -5.21 -2.83 5.95
CA GLN A 67 -6.27 -3.50 6.70
C GLN A 67 -7.47 -3.73 5.78
N ILE A 68 -7.99 -4.96 5.76
CA ILE A 68 -9.16 -5.33 4.97
C ILE A 68 -10.33 -5.48 5.92
N ASN A 69 -11.01 -4.37 6.19
CA ASN A 69 -12.18 -4.38 7.05
C ASN A 69 -13.36 -5.00 6.32
N SER A 70 -13.57 -6.31 6.52
CA SER A 70 -14.67 -7.06 5.92
C SER A 70 -15.21 -8.07 6.93
N ARG A 71 -16.51 -8.34 6.90
CA ARG A 71 -17.11 -9.45 7.65
C ARG A 71 -16.48 -10.82 7.33
N TYR A 72 -15.75 -10.89 6.21
CA TYR A 72 -15.03 -12.06 5.74
C TYR A 72 -13.55 -12.05 6.14
N GLU A 73 -13.02 -11.02 6.80
CA GLU A 73 -11.61 -10.96 7.22
C GLU A 73 -11.26 -12.16 8.10
N GLY A 74 -12.11 -12.47 9.09
CA GLY A 74 -11.96 -13.66 9.91
C GLY A 74 -12.02 -14.97 9.10
N CYS A 75 -12.88 -15.04 8.08
CA CYS A 75 -12.94 -16.19 7.18
C CYS A 75 -11.66 -16.36 6.37
N LEU A 76 -11.13 -15.27 5.79
CA LEU A 76 -9.89 -15.29 4.98
C LEU A 76 -8.66 -15.66 5.82
N ALA A 77 -8.59 -15.14 7.06
CA ALA A 77 -7.55 -15.50 8.01
C ALA A 77 -7.60 -17.01 8.32
N LEU A 78 -8.79 -17.54 8.60
CA LEU A 78 -8.99 -18.97 8.86
C LEU A 78 -8.70 -19.84 7.63
N GLU A 79 -9.07 -19.40 6.42
CA GLU A 79 -8.72 -20.10 5.17
C GLU A 79 -7.20 -20.25 5.04
N THR A 80 -6.47 -19.16 5.29
CA THR A 80 -5.01 -19.14 5.21
C THR A 80 -4.39 -20.05 6.28
N GLU A 81 -4.90 -19.99 7.52
CA GLU A 81 -4.42 -20.85 8.60
C GLU A 81 -4.67 -22.33 8.31
N LEU A 82 -5.86 -22.69 7.82
CA LEU A 82 -6.20 -24.06 7.44
C LEU A 82 -5.31 -24.57 6.30
N GLN A 83 -5.05 -23.73 5.29
CA GLN A 83 -4.14 -24.09 4.19
C GLN A 83 -2.73 -24.35 4.70
N GLN A 84 -2.18 -23.47 5.54
CA GLN A 84 -0.83 -23.63 6.07
C GLN A 84 -0.71 -24.82 7.02
N ARG A 85 -1.70 -25.03 7.90
CA ARG A 85 -1.67 -26.08 8.92
C ARG A 85 -1.88 -27.48 8.35
N PHE A 86 -2.71 -27.61 7.32
CA PHE A 86 -3.09 -28.91 6.74
C PHE A 86 -2.51 -29.14 5.34
N GLY A 87 -1.75 -28.20 4.78
CA GLY A 87 -1.17 -28.31 3.44
C GLY A 87 -2.22 -28.36 2.32
N LEU A 88 -3.39 -27.75 2.54
CA LEU A 88 -4.49 -27.79 1.58
C LEU A 88 -4.20 -26.87 0.39
N LYS A 89 -4.47 -27.36 -0.83
CA LYS A 89 -4.39 -26.51 -2.04
C LYS A 89 -5.42 -25.38 -1.98
N ILE A 90 -6.61 -25.66 -1.46
CA ILE A 90 -7.74 -24.72 -1.36
C ILE A 90 -8.46 -25.01 -0.05
N ALA A 91 -8.73 -23.96 0.74
CA ALA A 91 -9.69 -23.98 1.84
C ALA A 91 -10.68 -22.83 1.64
N ARG A 92 -11.95 -23.04 2.00
CA ARG A 92 -12.98 -22.00 1.98
C ARG A 92 -13.72 -21.98 3.30
N VAL A 93 -13.81 -20.83 3.94
CA VAL A 93 -14.52 -20.62 5.20
C VAL A 93 -15.69 -19.70 4.93
N LEU A 94 -16.89 -20.19 5.19
CA LEU A 94 -18.11 -19.39 5.06
C LEU A 94 -18.40 -18.72 6.40
N PRO A 95 -18.87 -17.46 6.42
CA PRO A 95 -19.33 -16.84 7.64
C PRO A 95 -20.52 -17.64 8.18
N ALA A 96 -20.56 -17.83 9.49
CA ALA A 96 -21.70 -18.48 10.14
C ALA A 96 -22.98 -17.67 9.86
N LEU A 97 -24.07 -18.37 9.56
CA LEU A 97 -25.39 -17.76 9.51
C LEU A 97 -25.75 -17.35 10.93
N ASN A 98 -25.70 -16.05 11.22
CA ASN A 98 -26.26 -15.51 12.44
C ASN A 98 -27.78 -15.57 12.29
N THR A 99 -28.38 -16.68 12.72
CA THR A 99 -29.83 -16.80 12.98
C THR A 99 -30.27 -15.87 14.11
#